data_AF-A0A432FC98-F1
#
_entry.id   AF-A0A432FC98-F1
#
_cell.length_a   1.000
_cell.length_b   1.000
_cell.length_c   1.000
_cell.angle_alpha   90.00
_cell.angle_beta   90.00
_cell.angle_gamma   90.00
#
_symmetry.space_group_name_H-M   'P 1'
#
loop_
_entity.id
_entity.type
_entity.pdbx_description
1 polymer ?
#
loop_
_entity_poly.entity_id
_entity_poly.type
_entity_poly.pdbx_seq_one_letter_code
_entity_poly.pdbx_strand_id
1 'polypeptide(L)'
;MSSNKRFDRPVRIGLGGPVGSGKTMLALRLCEALRDDYSLAVITNDIYTLEDEQFLVKNGALGAERIVGVETGGCPHTAIR
;
A
#
# COMPACT_ATOMS: atom_id res chain seq x y z
N MET A 1 -31.02 -10.30 -5.10
CA MET A 1 -30.49 -9.94 -3.77
C MET A 1 -29.08 -10.50 -3.68
N SER A 2 -28.07 -9.66 -3.93
CA SER A 2 -26.67 -10.10 -4.02
C SER A 2 -26.14 -10.44 -2.62
N SER A 3 -25.64 -11.67 -2.47
CA SER A 3 -24.94 -12.15 -1.28
C SER A 3 -23.68 -11.30 -1.06
N ASN A 4 -23.75 -10.31 -0.18
CA ASN A 4 -22.57 -9.62 0.32
C ASN A 4 -21.75 -10.61 1.15
N LYS A 5 -20.79 -11.30 0.53
CA LYS A 5 -19.79 -12.10 1.24
C LYS A 5 -18.94 -11.12 2.04
N ARG A 6 -19.28 -10.95 3.32
CA ARG A 6 -18.41 -10.25 4.27
C ARG A 6 -17.19 -11.13 4.48
N PHE A 7 -16.04 -10.70 3.97
CA PHE A 7 -14.78 -11.35 4.27
C PHE A 7 -14.44 -11.05 5.73
N ASP A 8 -14.15 -12.09 6.50
CA ASP A 8 -13.75 -11.96 7.91
C ASP A 8 -12.40 -11.25 8.07
N ARG A 9 -11.65 -11.10 6.96
CA ARG A 9 -10.35 -10.42 6.88
C ARG A 9 -10.28 -9.58 5.60
N PRO A 10 -9.60 -8.42 5.61
CA PRO A 10 -9.40 -7.63 4.40
C PRO A 10 -8.58 -8.41 3.38
N VAL A 11 -8.89 -8.22 2.09
CA VAL A 11 -8.09 -8.75 0.99
C VAL A 11 -6.73 -8.03 1.00
N ARG A 12 -5.64 -8.80 0.96
CA ARG A 12 -4.27 -8.27 0.92
C ARG A 12 -3.70 -8.47 -0.47
N ILE A 13 -3.16 -7.40 -1.04
CA ILE A 13 -2.58 -7.41 -2.39
C ILE A 13 -1.13 -6.93 -2.26
N GLY A 14 -0.18 -7.78 -2.65
CA GLY A 14 1.24 -7.43 -2.66
C GLY A 14 1.64 -6.81 -4.00
N LEU A 15 2.25 -5.63 -3.97
CA LEU A 15 2.81 -4.97 -5.15
C LEU A 15 4.32 -5.26 -5.24
N GLY A 16 4.69 -6.33 -5.94
CA GLY A 16 6.09 -6.72 -6.16
C GLY A 16 6.66 -6.19 -7.48
N GLY A 17 7.98 -6.04 -7.56
CA GLY A 17 8.68 -5.63 -8.79
C GLY A 17 10.07 -5.03 -8.55
N PRO A 18 10.92 -4.93 -9.59
CA PRO A 18 12.26 -4.34 -9.48
C PRO A 18 12.27 -2.91 -8.93
N VAL A 19 13.44 -2.45 -8.45
CA VAL A 19 13.62 -1.04 -8.08
C VAL A 19 13.36 -0.15 -9.30
N GLY A 20 12.60 0.93 -9.12
CA GLY A 20 12.25 1.86 -10.21
C GLY A 20 11.12 1.41 -11.14
N SER A 21 10.50 0.23 -10.94
CA SER A 21 9.42 -0.28 -11.82
C SER A 21 8.07 0.43 -11.66
N GLY A 22 7.99 1.49 -10.84
CA GLY A 22 6.78 2.28 -10.65
C GLY A 22 5.75 1.70 -9.67
N LYS A 23 6.15 0.83 -8.72
CA LYS A 23 5.24 0.24 -7.71
C LYS A 23 4.47 1.30 -6.91
N THR A 24 5.16 2.33 -6.43
CA THR A 24 4.57 3.43 -5.65
C THR A 24 3.58 4.24 -6.48
N MET A 25 3.89 4.46 -7.76
CA MET A 25 2.97 5.12 -8.70
C MET A 25 1.72 4.27 -8.96
N LEU A 26 1.88 2.96 -9.13
CA LEU A 26 0.75 2.04 -9.26
C LEU A 26 -0.13 2.06 -8.00
N ALA A 27 0.47 2.05 -6.80
CA ALA A 27 -0.25 2.16 -5.55
C ALA A 27 -1.09 3.45 -5.48
N LEU A 28 -0.50 4.60 -5.86
CA LEU A 28 -1.23 5.87 -5.94
C LEU A 28 -2.45 5.77 -6.85
N ARG A 29 -2.29 5.27 -8.09
CA ARG A 29 -3.39 5.16 -9.06
C ARG A 29 -4.48 4.20 -8.61
N LEU A 30 -4.12 3.10 -7.97
CA LEU A 30 -5.09 2.18 -7.40
C LEU A 30 -5.89 2.83 -6.26
N CYS A 31 -5.22 3.57 -5.38
CA CYS A 31 -5.91 4.32 -4.32
C CYS A 31 -6.87 5.37 -4.91
N GLU A 32 -6.41 6.18 -5.87
CA GLU A 32 -7.27 7.17 -6.55
C GLU A 32 -8.52 6.54 -7.16
N ALA A 33 -8.37 5.38 -7.81
CA ALA A 33 -9.46 4.71 -8.51
C ALA A 33 -10.45 3.98 -7.58
N LEU A 34 -10.03 3.59 -6.37
CA LEU A 34 -10.80 2.67 -5.52
C LEU A 34 -11.22 3.24 -4.18
N ARG A 35 -10.61 4.34 -3.70
CA ARG A 35 -10.85 4.88 -2.35
C ARG A 35 -12.27 5.35 -2.08
N ASP A 36 -13.03 5.66 -3.13
CA ASP A 36 -14.41 6.13 -3.02
C ASP A 36 -15.40 4.96 -2.86
N ASP A 37 -15.02 3.77 -3.35
CA ASP A 37 -15.86 2.56 -3.32
C ASP A 37 -15.45 1.57 -2.20
N TYR A 38 -14.19 1.61 -1.77
CA TYR A 38 -13.61 0.63 -0.84
C TYR A 38 -12.87 1.30 0.32
N SER A 39 -12.95 0.67 1.51
CA SER A 39 -12.09 1.05 2.64
C SER A 39 -10.69 0.48 2.44
N LEU A 40 -9.74 1.35 2.07
CA LEU A 40 -8.35 0.98 1.75
C LEU A 40 -7.37 1.41 2.84
N ALA A 41 -6.22 0.73 2.85
CA ALA A 41 -5.01 1.11 3.55
C ALA A 41 -3.80 0.64 2.72
N VAL A 42 -2.68 1.35 2.82
CA VAL A 42 -1.43 1.00 2.13
C VAL A 42 -0.32 0.81 3.16
N ILE A 43 0.39 -0.30 3.04
CA ILE A 43 1.60 -0.57 3.80
C ILE A 43 2.75 -0.54 2.79
N THR A 44 3.67 0.41 2.95
CA THR A 44 4.88 0.47 2.14
C THR A 44 6.01 -0.21 2.88
N ASN A 45 6.86 -0.89 2.13
CA ASN A 45 8.07 -1.50 2.67
C ASN A 45 9.23 -0.86 1.92
N ASP A 46 10.03 -0.10 2.65
CA ASP A 46 11.26 0.48 2.14
C ASP A 46 12.41 0.13 3.10
N ILE A 47 13.60 -0.03 2.55
CA ILE A 47 14.73 -0.68 3.22
C ILE A 47 15.42 0.30 4.19
N TYR A 48 15.38 1.62 3.90
CA TYR A 48 16.14 2.63 4.64
C TYR A 48 15.44 3.99 4.83
N THR A 49 14.30 4.23 4.18
CA THR A 49 13.63 5.54 4.22
C THR A 49 12.12 5.37 4.32
N LEU A 50 11.40 6.46 4.59
CA LEU A 50 9.93 6.52 4.55
C LEU A 50 9.45 7.26 3.29
N GLU A 51 10.27 7.28 2.23
CA GLU A 51 10.00 8.09 1.04
C GLU A 51 8.71 7.68 0.34
N ASP A 52 8.45 6.36 0.24
CA ASP A 52 7.22 5.85 -0.37
C ASP A 52 5.96 6.24 0.43
N GLU A 53 6.01 6.20 1.76
CA GLU A 53 4.91 6.67 2.62
C GLU A 53 4.67 8.17 2.41
N GLN A 54 5.73 8.97 2.54
CA GLN A 54 5.66 10.43 2.41
C GLN A 54 5.17 10.83 1.03
N PHE A 55 5.60 10.13 -0.02
CA PHE A 55 5.14 10.35 -1.38
C PHE A 55 3.63 10.12 -1.49
N LEU A 56 3.10 9.01 -0.98
CA LEU A 56 1.67 8.70 -1.06
C LEU A 56 0.82 9.67 -0.25
N VAL A 57 1.27 10.07 0.95
CA VAL A 57 0.58 11.08 1.77
C VAL A 57 0.58 12.43 1.06
N LYS A 58 1.72 12.88 0.55
CA LYS A 58 1.86 14.17 -0.15
C LYS A 58 1.02 14.26 -1.43
N ASN A 59 0.89 13.16 -2.16
CA ASN A 59 0.05 13.08 -3.35
C ASN A 59 -1.42 12.79 -3.03
N GLY A 60 -1.78 12.71 -1.74
CA GLY A 60 -3.17 12.53 -1.32
C GLY A 60 -3.77 11.21 -1.75
N ALA A 61 -2.99 10.11 -1.76
CA ALA A 61 -3.49 8.78 -2.10
C ALA A 61 -4.66 8.37 -1.19
N LEU A 62 -4.46 8.48 0.13
CA LEU A 62 -5.42 8.26 1.20
C LEU A 62 -5.15 9.24 2.35
N GLY A 63 -6.01 9.27 3.37
CA GLY A 63 -5.69 9.93 4.64
C GLY A 63 -4.41 9.34 5.26
N ALA A 64 -3.60 10.19 5.90
CA ALA A 64 -2.30 9.79 6.44
C ALA A 64 -2.40 8.64 7.45
N GLU A 65 -3.52 8.53 8.17
CA GLU A 65 -3.80 7.45 9.13
C GLU A 65 -3.99 6.06 8.47
N ARG A 66 -4.09 6.01 7.13
CA ARG A 66 -4.29 4.79 6.33
C ARG A 66 -3.05 4.37 5.55
N ILE A 67 -1.94 5.10 5.70
CA ILE A 67 -0.68 4.81 5.03
C ILE A 67 0.36 4.58 6.12
N VAL A 68 1.06 3.45 6.05
CA VAL A 68 2.10 3.10 7.03
C VAL A 68 3.35 2.62 6.30
N GLY A 69 4.48 3.29 6.55
CA GLY A 69 5.79 2.80 6.15
C GLY A 69 6.35 1.82 7.19
N VAL A 70 6.91 0.71 6.71
CA VAL A 70 7.64 -0.25 7.53
C VAL A 70 9.08 -0.31 7.06
N GLU A 71 10.01 0.01 7.98
CA GLU A 71 11.45 -0.14 7.75
C GLU A 71 11.86 -1.59 7.99
N THR A 72 12.44 -2.23 6.98
CA THR A 72 12.66 -3.69 7.00
C THR A 72 14.10 -4.12 7.26
N GLY A 73 15.00 -3.17 7.50
CA GLY A 73 16.36 -3.43 7.95
C GLY A 73 17.15 -4.30 6.97
N GLY A 74 17.66 -3.69 5.89
CA GLY A 74 18.75 -4.21 5.05
C GLY A 74 18.50 -5.49 4.23
N CYS A 75 17.53 -6.35 4.55
CA CYS A 75 17.25 -7.59 3.82
C CYS A 75 15.75 -7.72 3.47
N PRO A 76 15.35 -7.41 2.22
CA PRO A 76 13.94 -7.34 1.81
C PRO A 76 13.22 -8.69 1.87
N HIS A 77 13.96 -9.81 1.90
CA HIS A 77 13.40 -11.17 2.01
C HIS A 77 12.94 -11.53 3.44
N THR A 78 13.39 -10.80 4.46
CA THR A 78 13.05 -11.11 5.87
C THR A 78 11.72 -10.50 6.31
N ALA A 79 11.28 -9.42 5.65
CA ALA A 79 10.10 -8.67 6.05
C ALA A 79 8.80 -9.04 5.33
N ILE A 80 8.85 -10.01 4.42
CA ILE A 80 7.65 -10.63 3.88
C ILE A 80 7.28 -11.77 4.84
N ARG A 81 6.45 -11.47 5.85
CA ARG A 81 5.79 -12.49 6.68
C ARG A 81 4.32 -12.17 6.91
#